data_AF-A0A820JRY6-F1
#
_entry.id   AF-A0A820JRY6-F1
#
_cell.length_a   1.000
_cell.length_b   1.000
_cell.length_c   1.000
_cell.angle_alpha   90.00
_cell.angle_beta   90.00
_cell.angle_gamma   90.00
#
_symmetry.space_group_name_H-M   'P 1'
#
loop_
_entity.id
_entity.type
_entity.pdbx_description
1 polymer ?
#
loop_
_entity_poly.entity_id
_entity_poly.type
_entity_poly.pdbx_seq_one_letter_code
_entity_poly.pdbx_strand_id
1 'polypeptide(L)'
;TSIKDMVILNIGGEKYTTTIDTLTREKATFFTALFSKESQLERDPNDGSIFIDRNGKIFTYILEYFRTNTVPNNIMQDETLLNSLFIEAEYFRLYDLMDRLGVIYFPNGSLLQPTHQRKLTEIYGKIYQRWELIYKASRDGFDAATFHSYCDNQGPTMT
;
A
#
# COMPACT_ATOMS: atom_id res chain seq x y z
N THR A 1 -0.13 29.97 1.82
CA THR A 1 0.34 29.04 0.78
C THR A 1 1.08 29.84 -0.27
N SER A 2 2.38 29.62 -0.44
CA SER A 2 3.18 30.31 -1.46
C SER A 2 2.91 29.67 -2.81
N ILE A 3 2.74 30.46 -3.88
CA ILE A 3 2.57 29.95 -5.25
C ILE A 3 3.85 29.23 -5.74
N LYS A 4 5.01 29.47 -5.09
CA LYS A 4 6.31 28.92 -5.49
C LYS A 4 6.44 27.40 -5.37
N ASP A 5 5.57 26.73 -4.63
CA ASP A 5 5.70 25.31 -4.34
C ASP A 5 4.64 24.45 -5.04
N MET A 6 3.90 25.04 -5.99
CA MET A 6 2.90 24.33 -6.77
C MET A 6 3.55 23.40 -7.80
N VAL A 7 3.03 22.19 -7.91
CA VAL A 7 3.50 21.17 -8.86
C VAL A 7 2.32 20.53 -9.56
N ILE A 8 2.52 20.18 -10.83
CA ILE A 8 1.59 19.39 -11.63
C ILE A 8 2.19 18.00 -11.78
N LEU A 9 1.45 16.98 -11.37
CA LEU A 9 1.79 15.58 -11.57
C LEU A 9 0.90 15.01 -12.67
N ASN A 10 1.48 14.28 -13.62
CA ASN A 10 0.74 13.48 -14.58
C ASN A 10 0.88 12.01 -14.18
N ILE A 11 -0.15 11.43 -13.57
CA ILE A 11 -0.16 10.07 -13.04
C ILE A 11 -0.91 9.16 -14.02
N GLY A 12 -0.17 8.46 -14.89
CA GLY A 12 -0.75 7.56 -15.88
C GLY A 12 -1.73 8.23 -16.85
N GLY A 13 -1.57 9.53 -17.13
CA GLY A 13 -2.44 10.33 -17.98
C GLY A 13 -3.37 11.29 -17.24
N GLU A 14 -3.59 11.10 -15.93
CA GLU A 14 -4.44 11.96 -15.10
C GLU A 14 -3.60 13.08 -14.46
N LYS A 15 -4.00 14.34 -14.63
CA LYS A 15 -3.25 15.50 -14.12
C LYS A 15 -3.77 15.96 -12.75
N TYR A 16 -2.84 16.11 -11.81
CA TYR A 16 -3.10 16.59 -10.46
C TYR A 16 -2.26 17.81 -10.14
N THR A 17 -2.91 18.86 -9.66
CA THR A 17 -2.23 20.05 -9.16
C THR A 17 -2.24 20.05 -7.62
N THR A 18 -1.06 20.20 -7.02
CA THR A 18 -0.88 20.27 -5.56
C THR A 18 0.37 21.05 -5.20
N THR A 19 0.82 20.97 -3.94
CA THR A 19 2.07 21.59 -3.48
C THR A 19 3.09 20.53 -3.05
N ILE A 20 4.38 20.85 -3.18
CA ILE A 20 5.46 20.00 -2.68
C ILE A 20 5.30 19.74 -1.18
N ASP A 21 4.88 20.76 -0.41
CA ASP A 21 4.60 20.63 1.03
C ASP A 21 3.55 19.55 1.33
N THR A 22 2.48 19.47 0.52
CA THR A 22 1.45 18.42 0.66
C THR A 22 2.05 17.03 0.45
N LEU A 23 2.87 16.86 -0.59
CA LEU A 23 3.47 15.57 -0.96
C LEU A 23 4.62 15.15 -0.04
N THR A 24 5.22 16.08 0.70
CA THR A 24 6.42 15.85 1.55
C THR A 24 6.16 15.98 3.05
N ARG A 25 4.88 16.02 3.43
CA ARG A 25 4.42 16.06 4.82
C ARG A 25 4.90 14.83 5.61
N GLU A 26 4.74 13.64 5.02
CA GLU A 26 5.30 12.40 5.56
C GLU A 26 6.75 12.22 5.09
N LYS A 27 7.63 11.74 5.98
CA LYS A 27 9.06 11.56 5.69
C LYS A 27 9.36 10.17 5.15
N ALA A 28 10.48 10.06 4.43
CA ALA A 28 10.98 8.80 3.85
C ALA A 28 10.04 8.12 2.83
N THR A 29 9.14 8.88 2.20
CA THR A 29 8.23 8.41 1.14
C THR A 29 8.88 8.48 -0.26
N PHE A 30 8.21 7.95 -1.28
CA PHE A 30 8.56 8.19 -2.68
C PHE A 30 8.72 9.69 -3.00
N PHE A 31 7.74 10.52 -2.62
CA PHE A 31 7.72 11.94 -2.96
C PHE A 31 8.83 12.74 -2.28
N THR A 32 9.15 12.44 -1.01
CA THR A 32 10.30 13.08 -0.36
C THR A 32 11.62 12.77 -1.07
N ALA A 33 11.79 11.54 -1.57
CA ALA A 33 12.95 11.18 -2.37
C ALA A 33 12.93 11.87 -3.75
N LEU A 34 11.77 11.93 -4.40
CA LEU A 34 11.59 12.59 -5.70
C LEU A 34 11.99 14.08 -5.63
N PHE A 35 11.41 14.82 -4.67
CA PHE A 35 11.66 16.26 -4.55
C PHE A 35 12.99 16.60 -3.85
N SER A 36 13.67 15.65 -3.20
CA SER A 36 15.05 15.86 -2.75
C SER A 36 16.04 16.09 -3.90
N LYS A 37 15.67 15.67 -5.11
CA LYS A 37 16.45 15.83 -6.35
C LYS A 37 15.71 16.68 -7.38
N GLU A 38 14.92 17.66 -6.92
CA GLU A 38 14.02 18.43 -7.79
C GLU A 38 14.72 19.05 -9.01
N SER A 39 15.95 19.53 -8.86
CA SER A 39 16.72 20.14 -9.96
C SER A 39 17.09 19.18 -11.10
N GLN A 40 16.88 17.87 -10.91
CA GLN A 40 17.19 16.81 -11.88
C GLN A 40 15.92 16.18 -12.47
N LEU A 41 14.72 16.61 -12.05
CA LEU A 41 13.48 16.04 -12.52
C LEU A 41 13.17 16.50 -13.95
N GLU A 42 12.98 15.55 -14.84
CA GLU A 42 12.44 15.83 -16.18
C GLU A 42 10.97 16.24 -16.05
N ARG A 43 10.63 17.34 -16.72
CA ARG A 43 9.28 17.89 -16.77
C ARG A 43 8.81 17.93 -18.22
N ASP A 44 7.51 17.74 -18.44
CA ASP A 44 6.91 17.87 -19.76
C ASP A 44 7.16 19.30 -20.30
N PRO A 45 7.73 19.47 -21.51
CA PRO A 45 8.05 20.78 -22.04
C PRO A 45 6.84 21.70 -22.29
N ASN A 46 5.64 21.14 -22.44
CA ASN A 46 4.43 21.89 -22.80
C ASN A 46 3.73 22.46 -21.58
N ASP A 47 3.65 21.70 -20.48
CA ASP A 47 2.89 22.09 -19.29
C ASP A 47 3.66 22.01 -17.96
N GLY A 48 4.91 21.55 -18.00
CA GLY A 48 5.78 21.46 -16.83
C GLY A 48 5.42 20.33 -15.86
N SER A 49 4.55 19.39 -16.26
CA SER A 49 4.13 18.27 -15.41
C SER A 49 5.24 17.23 -15.24
N ILE A 50 5.26 16.58 -14.07
CA ILE A 50 6.14 15.44 -13.79
C ILE A 50 5.33 14.17 -14.04
N PHE A 51 5.79 13.32 -14.96
CA PHE A 51 5.12 12.07 -15.28
C PHE A 51 5.49 10.94 -14.31
N ILE A 52 4.48 10.21 -13.85
CA ILE A 52 4.62 9.02 -13.02
C ILE A 52 3.71 7.94 -13.62
N ASP A 53 4.29 6.82 -14.05
CA ASP A 53 3.58 5.74 -14.73
C ASP A 53 2.82 4.83 -13.74
N ARG A 54 1.81 5.41 -13.07
CA ARG A 54 0.98 4.77 -12.04
C ARG A 54 -0.51 5.04 -12.28
N ASN A 55 -1.37 4.40 -11.49
CA ASN A 55 -2.81 4.53 -11.64
C ASN A 55 -3.33 5.87 -11.10
N GLY A 56 -3.62 6.82 -12.00
CA GLY A 56 -4.13 8.15 -11.65
C GLY A 56 -5.42 8.11 -10.84
N LYS A 57 -6.40 7.29 -11.22
CA LYS A 57 -7.70 7.22 -10.51
C LYS A 57 -7.53 6.90 -9.03
N ILE A 58 -6.65 5.94 -8.72
CA ILE A 58 -6.33 5.56 -7.33
C ILE A 58 -5.51 6.64 -6.63
N PHE A 59 -4.62 7.32 -7.36
CA PHE A 59 -3.84 8.42 -6.82
C PHE A 59 -4.69 9.56 -6.25
N THR A 60 -5.93 9.73 -6.72
CA THR A 60 -6.90 10.66 -6.11
C THR A 60 -7.03 10.45 -4.60
N TYR A 61 -7.09 9.19 -4.14
CA TYR A 61 -7.22 8.85 -2.71
C TYR A 61 -5.90 9.05 -1.95
N ILE A 62 -4.76 8.76 -2.59
CA ILE A 62 -3.42 9.04 -2.03
C ILE A 62 -3.26 10.55 -1.80
N LEU A 63 -3.63 11.36 -2.78
CA LEU A 63 -3.53 12.81 -2.69
C LEU A 63 -4.48 13.37 -1.64
N GLU A 64 -5.69 12.82 -1.52
CA GLU A 64 -6.62 13.21 -0.48
C GLU A 64 -6.09 12.86 0.92
N TYR A 65 -5.51 11.67 1.09
CA TYR A 65 -4.80 11.30 2.32
C TYR A 65 -3.69 12.31 2.65
N PHE A 66 -2.87 12.71 1.67
CA PHE A 66 -1.86 13.77 1.87
C PHE A 66 -2.44 15.15 2.20
N ARG A 67 -3.71 15.42 1.91
CA ARG A 67 -4.36 16.69 2.28
C ARG A 67 -4.96 16.60 3.68
N THR A 68 -5.74 15.57 3.95
CA THR A 68 -6.58 15.48 5.17
C THR A 68 -5.95 14.68 6.29
N ASN A 69 -4.97 13.83 5.99
CA ASN A 69 -4.43 12.82 6.91
C ASN A 69 -5.48 11.80 7.38
N THR A 70 -6.51 11.56 6.57
CA THR A 70 -7.61 10.62 6.86
C THR A 70 -7.83 9.64 5.71
N VAL A 71 -8.40 8.47 6.02
CA VAL A 71 -8.82 7.47 5.04
C VAL A 71 -10.35 7.45 5.00
N PRO A 72 -10.98 7.72 3.85
CA PRO A 72 -12.43 7.62 3.69
C PRO A 72 -13.00 6.24 4.07
N ASN A 73 -14.06 6.20 4.88
CA ASN A 73 -14.67 4.95 5.35
C ASN A 73 -15.22 4.06 4.23
N ASN A 74 -15.62 4.64 3.10
CA ASN A 74 -16.14 3.89 1.96
C ASN A 74 -15.06 3.01 1.30
N ILE A 75 -13.76 3.34 1.47
CA ILE A 75 -12.66 2.51 0.97
C ILE A 75 -12.67 1.15 1.66
N MET A 76 -12.97 1.11 2.96
CA MET A 76 -13.00 -0.14 3.74
C MET A 76 -14.14 -1.09 3.34
N GLN A 77 -15.13 -0.61 2.58
CA GLN A 77 -16.29 -1.39 2.15
C GLN A 77 -16.14 -1.94 0.73
N ASP A 78 -15.21 -1.39 -0.06
CA ASP A 78 -14.92 -1.82 -1.43
C ASP A 78 -13.56 -2.51 -1.46
N GLU A 79 -13.59 -3.84 -1.48
CA GLU A 79 -12.37 -4.67 -1.48
C GLU A 79 -11.48 -4.40 -2.70
N THR A 80 -12.06 -4.09 -3.87
CA THR A 80 -11.29 -3.83 -5.09
C THR A 80 -10.55 -2.49 -4.98
N LEU A 81 -11.23 -1.47 -4.47
CA LEU A 81 -10.64 -0.15 -4.22
C LEU A 81 -9.59 -0.21 -3.11
N LEU A 82 -9.89 -0.89 -2.00
CA LEU A 82 -8.96 -1.10 -0.88
C LEU A 82 -7.65 -1.72 -1.38
N ASN A 83 -7.75 -2.79 -2.17
CA ASN A 83 -6.62 -3.49 -2.75
C ASN A 83 -5.82 -2.59 -3.72
N SER A 84 -6.51 -1.88 -4.60
CA SER A 84 -5.86 -0.99 -5.56
C SER A 84 -5.13 0.15 -4.85
N LEU A 85 -5.75 0.73 -3.82
CA LEU A 85 -5.14 1.79 -3.01
C LEU A 85 -3.93 1.28 -2.23
N PHE A 86 -4.01 0.08 -1.69
CA PHE A 86 -2.90 -0.54 -0.99
C PHE A 86 -1.68 -0.74 -1.90
N ILE A 87 -1.85 -1.20 -3.13
CA ILE A 87 -0.76 -1.35 -4.12
C ILE A 87 -0.08 -0.01 -4.41
N GLU A 88 -0.86 1.05 -4.60
CA GLU A 88 -0.30 2.38 -4.82
C GLU A 88 0.39 2.92 -3.56
N ALA A 89 -0.17 2.68 -2.36
CA ALA A 89 0.46 3.06 -1.10
C ALA A 89 1.81 2.36 -0.90
N GLU A 90 1.94 1.08 -1.26
CA GLU A 90 3.20 0.35 -1.25
C GLU A 90 4.21 0.96 -2.23
N TYR A 91 3.78 1.23 -3.48
CA TYR A 91 4.63 1.86 -4.49
C TYR A 91 5.17 3.23 -4.02
N PHE A 92 4.30 4.06 -3.46
CA PHE A 92 4.65 5.39 -2.94
C PHE A 92 5.34 5.35 -1.57
N ARG A 93 5.49 4.15 -0.97
CA ARG A 93 6.10 3.91 0.35
C ARG A 93 5.41 4.68 1.48
N LEU A 94 4.09 4.54 1.56
CA LEU A 94 3.22 5.21 2.54
C LEU A 94 2.82 4.23 3.65
N TYR A 95 3.75 3.93 4.53
CA TYR A 95 3.57 2.88 5.54
C TYR A 95 2.45 3.20 6.54
N ASP A 96 2.28 4.46 6.95
CA ASP A 96 1.18 4.86 7.84
C ASP A 96 -0.18 4.67 7.16
N LEU A 97 -0.28 4.97 5.86
CA LEU A 97 -1.50 4.68 5.11
C LEU A 97 -1.76 3.17 5.01
N MET A 98 -0.73 2.37 4.73
CA MET A 98 -0.85 0.90 4.68
C MET A 98 -1.36 0.34 6.02
N ASP A 99 -0.83 0.81 7.14
CA ASP A 99 -1.27 0.41 8.48
C ASP A 99 -2.74 0.81 8.74
N ARG A 100 -3.13 2.03 8.36
CA ARG A 100 -4.52 2.54 8.51
C ARG A 100 -5.53 1.83 7.64
N LEU A 101 -5.13 1.36 6.46
CA LEU A 101 -5.99 0.55 5.58
C LEU A 101 -6.30 -0.82 6.20
N GLY A 102 -5.71 -1.15 7.36
CA GLY A 102 -6.14 -2.30 8.16
C GLY A 102 -5.95 -3.62 7.43
N VAL A 103 -5.06 -3.65 6.43
CA VAL A 103 -4.64 -4.88 5.77
C VAL A 103 -3.77 -5.63 6.77
N ILE A 104 -4.40 -6.27 7.75
CA ILE A 104 -3.75 -7.18 8.67
C ILE A 104 -3.36 -8.38 7.83
N TYR A 105 -2.13 -8.38 7.31
CA TYR A 105 -1.66 -9.43 6.42
C TYR A 105 -1.75 -10.82 7.07
N PHE A 106 -1.52 -10.92 8.38
CA PHE A 106 -1.52 -12.17 9.14
C PHE A 106 -2.13 -11.98 10.54
N PRO A 107 -3.46 -11.91 10.66
CA PRO A 107 -4.11 -11.72 11.95
C PRO A 107 -3.71 -12.82 12.93
N ASN A 108 -3.31 -12.42 14.14
CA ASN A 108 -2.86 -13.28 15.24
C ASN A 108 -1.53 -14.05 15.01
N GLY A 109 -0.94 -13.94 13.82
CA GLY A 109 0.36 -14.51 13.48
C GLY A 109 1.52 -13.60 13.87
N SER A 110 2.63 -14.18 14.34
CA SER A 110 3.86 -13.44 14.66
C SER A 110 5.04 -13.74 13.73
N LEU A 111 4.92 -14.79 12.91
CA LEU A 111 5.99 -15.26 12.03
C LEU A 111 6.05 -14.49 10.71
N LEU A 112 4.89 -14.06 10.22
CA LEU A 112 4.77 -13.44 8.90
C LEU A 112 4.61 -11.93 9.08
N GLN A 113 5.44 -11.18 8.36
CA GLN A 113 5.46 -9.73 8.34
C GLN A 113 4.77 -9.24 7.07
N PRO A 114 4.22 -8.01 7.06
CA PRO A 114 3.73 -7.35 5.84
C PRO A 114 4.62 -7.56 4.60
N THR A 115 5.93 -7.49 4.79
CA THR A 115 6.96 -7.67 3.74
C THR A 115 6.99 -9.08 3.12
N HIS A 116 6.44 -10.09 3.79
CA HIS A 116 6.35 -11.46 3.28
C HIS A 116 5.19 -11.67 2.31
N GLN A 117 4.19 -10.77 2.30
CA GLN A 117 3.00 -10.90 1.46
C GLN A 117 3.35 -11.05 -0.02
N ARG A 118 4.31 -10.27 -0.54
CA ARG A 118 4.70 -10.33 -1.95
C ARG A 118 5.16 -11.73 -2.39
N LYS A 119 6.00 -12.38 -1.58
CA LYS A 119 6.47 -13.75 -1.88
C LYS A 119 5.33 -14.75 -1.83
N LEU A 120 4.39 -14.58 -0.90
CA LEU A 120 3.25 -15.50 -0.79
C LEU A 120 2.27 -15.31 -1.95
N THR A 121 2.03 -14.08 -2.37
CA THR A 121 1.28 -13.77 -3.59
C THR A 121 1.87 -14.47 -4.81
N GLU A 122 3.21 -14.42 -4.96
CA GLU A 122 3.92 -15.12 -6.03
C GLU A 122 3.73 -16.64 -5.95
N ILE A 123 3.88 -17.24 -4.75
CA ILE A 123 3.78 -18.70 -4.54
C ILE A 123 2.38 -19.24 -4.79
N TYR A 124 1.35 -18.57 -4.26
CA TYR A 124 -0.02 -19.06 -4.32
C TYR A 124 -0.77 -18.59 -5.56
N GLY A 125 -0.14 -17.76 -6.42
CA GLY A 125 -0.73 -17.24 -7.65
C GLY A 125 -1.98 -16.39 -7.41
N LYS A 126 -2.21 -15.97 -6.17
CA LYS A 126 -3.34 -15.18 -5.74
C LYS A 126 -2.77 -13.84 -5.27
N ILE A 127 -3.07 -12.82 -6.07
CA ILE A 127 -2.65 -11.45 -5.77
C ILE A 127 -3.27 -10.98 -4.45
N TYR A 128 -4.46 -11.52 -4.12
CA TYR A 128 -5.18 -11.21 -2.91
C TYR A 128 -5.67 -12.51 -2.24
N GLN A 129 -5.30 -12.67 -0.97
CA GLN A 129 -5.85 -13.70 -0.10
C GLN A 129 -5.78 -13.19 1.34
N ARG A 130 -6.85 -13.43 2.09
CA ARG A 130 -6.85 -13.23 3.52
C ARG A 130 -6.18 -14.43 4.16
N TRP A 131 -5.15 -14.19 4.97
CA TRP A 131 -4.54 -15.23 5.76
C TRP A 131 -5.28 -15.41 7.07
N GLU A 132 -5.44 -16.67 7.46
CA GLU A 132 -5.99 -17.05 8.74
C GLU A 132 -4.97 -17.91 9.48
N LEU A 133 -4.70 -17.54 10.73
CA LEU A 133 -3.88 -18.36 11.60
C LEU A 133 -4.71 -19.55 12.11
N ILE A 134 -4.66 -20.65 11.38
CA ILE A 134 -5.37 -21.88 11.74
C ILE A 134 -4.67 -22.66 12.86
N TYR A 135 -3.34 -22.56 13.01
CA TYR A 135 -2.59 -23.30 14.03
C TYR A 135 -1.34 -22.55 14.53
N LYS A 136 -1.04 -22.64 15.83
CA LYS A 136 0.19 -22.14 16.45
C LYS A 136 0.60 -23.07 17.59
N ALA A 137 1.77 -23.72 17.47
CA ALA A 137 2.20 -24.73 18.45
C ALA A 137 2.27 -24.22 19.91
N SER A 138 2.68 -22.96 20.11
CA SER A 138 2.71 -22.35 21.46
C SER A 138 1.32 -22.06 22.05
N ARG A 139 0.25 -22.13 21.24
CA ARG A 139 -1.15 -21.92 21.62
C ARG A 139 -1.89 -23.26 21.69
N ASP A 140 -1.70 -24.12 20.68
CA ASP A 140 -2.51 -25.30 20.43
C ASP A 140 -1.83 -26.61 20.89
N GLY A 141 -0.55 -26.57 21.25
CA GLY A 141 0.23 -27.76 21.60
C GLY A 141 1.21 -28.16 20.51
N PHE A 142 2.13 -29.07 20.81
CA PHE A 142 3.22 -29.47 19.91
C PHE A 142 3.01 -30.86 19.28
N ASP A 143 1.88 -31.50 19.55
CA ASP A 143 1.62 -32.85 19.06
C ASP A 143 1.09 -32.85 17.62
N ALA A 144 1.49 -33.86 16.85
CA ALA A 144 1.13 -33.98 15.45
C ALA A 144 -0.38 -34.21 15.23
N ALA A 145 -1.06 -34.89 16.15
CA ALA A 145 -2.49 -35.17 16.02
C ALA A 145 -3.31 -33.87 16.08
N THR A 146 -2.94 -32.97 16.99
CA THR A 146 -3.55 -31.63 17.08
C THR A 146 -3.25 -30.83 15.82
N PHE A 147 -2.01 -30.77 15.33
CA PHE A 147 -1.69 -30.10 14.06
C PHE A 147 -2.59 -30.58 12.91
N HIS A 148 -2.70 -31.90 12.72
CA HIS A 148 -3.54 -32.49 11.66
C HIS A 148 -5.02 -32.13 11.85
N SER A 149 -5.54 -32.16 13.08
CA SER A 149 -6.94 -31.79 13.36
C SER A 149 -7.30 -30.35 12.98
N TYR A 150 -6.33 -29.43 13.03
CA TYR A 150 -6.52 -28.02 12.67
C TYR A 150 -6.22 -27.72 11.20
N CYS A 151 -5.27 -28.43 10.58
CA CYS A 151 -4.77 -28.08 9.25
C CYS A 151 -5.31 -28.94 8.11
N ASP A 152 -5.71 -30.19 8.38
CA ASP A 152 -6.19 -31.08 7.32
C ASP A 152 -7.49 -30.53 6.70
N ASN A 153 -7.59 -30.62 5.37
CA ASN A 153 -8.73 -30.17 4.56
C ASN A 153 -9.03 -28.64 4.60
N GLN A 154 -8.15 -27.81 5.15
CA GLN A 154 -8.33 -26.34 5.17
C GLN A 154 -7.97 -25.63 3.85
N GLY A 155 -7.54 -26.37 2.83
CA GLY A 155 -7.08 -25.83 1.54
C GLY A 155 -5.57 -25.57 1.51
N PRO A 156 -5.07 -24.72 0.58
CA PRO A 156 -3.65 -24.41 0.48
C PRO A 156 -3.14 -23.71 1.75
N THR A 157 -2.30 -24.39 2.51
CA THR A 157 -1.67 -23.88 3.74
C THR A 157 -0.18 -23.59 3.52
N MET A 158 0.39 -22.76 4.38
CA MET A 158 1.83 -22.53 4.51
C MET A 158 2.22 -23.02 5.90
N THR A 159 3.15 -23.97 5.97
CA THR A 159 3.60 -24.63 7.19
C THR A 159 5.08 -24.37 7.44
#